data_AF-A0A917CTM5-F1
#
_entry.id   AF-A0A917CTM5-F1
#
_cell.length_a   1.000
_cell.length_b   1.000
_cell.length_c   1.000
_cell.angle_alpha   90.00
_cell.angle_beta   90.00
_cell.angle_gamma   90.00
#
_symmetry.space_group_name_H-M   'P 1'
#
loop_
_entity.id
_entity.type
_entity.pdbx_description
1 polymer ?
#
loop_
_entity_poly.entity_id
_entity_poly.type
_entity_poly.pdbx_seq_one_letter_code
_entity_poly.pdbx_strand_id
1 'polypeptide(L)'
;MKAGKVIGLGLNKTGTTTLARCLAILGYQRPLSCRPDLLAAYRRGQIEPVLDAIEDCGYCEDWPYPLMYREIFERFGDRARYVLTRRRDAGRWLDSLKRHALRTNPDRNCRRLAYGYDYPHGAEAHHLRLYEQHNREVVEFFERRGARHLLLEVSWDADDGWQALCGFLGEPIPDAAFPHENKGEVPIPAHIEAENRRRIALQLERLAPADK
;
A
#
# COMPACT_ATOMS: atom_id res chain seq x y z
N MET A 1 12.45 -9.24 -21.51
CA MET A 1 11.82 -8.61 -20.33
C MET A 1 10.50 -8.02 -20.75
N LYS A 2 9.43 -8.14 -19.95
CA LYS A 2 8.15 -7.52 -20.30
C LYS A 2 8.31 -6.00 -20.39
N ALA A 3 7.79 -5.42 -21.46
CA ALA A 3 7.78 -3.97 -21.67
C ALA A 3 6.58 -3.37 -20.92
N GLY A 4 6.83 -2.35 -20.10
CA GLY A 4 5.79 -1.68 -19.32
C GLY A 4 6.05 -1.71 -17.82
N LYS A 5 5.56 -0.68 -17.13
CA LYS A 5 5.77 -0.46 -15.69
C LYS A 5 4.42 -0.49 -14.96
N VAL A 6 4.33 -1.22 -13.85
CA VAL A 6 3.11 -1.26 -13.03
C VAL A 6 3.34 -0.60 -11.68
N ILE A 7 2.55 0.43 -11.37
CA ILE A 7 2.65 1.20 -10.13
C ILE A 7 1.47 0.85 -9.22
N GLY A 8 1.76 0.23 -8.08
CA GLY A 8 0.80 -0.01 -7.02
C GLY A 8 0.57 1.25 -6.20
N LEU A 9 -0.67 1.75 -6.22
CA LEU A 9 -1.10 2.96 -5.51
C LEU A 9 -1.93 2.67 -4.26
N GLY A 10 -2.16 1.39 -3.94
CA GLY A 10 -2.85 1.01 -2.71
C GLY A 10 -1.97 1.20 -1.48
N LEU A 11 -2.55 1.71 -0.39
CA LEU A 11 -1.88 1.79 0.91
C LEU A 11 -1.54 0.38 1.41
N ASN A 12 -0.57 0.25 2.32
CA ASN A 12 -0.25 -1.06 2.86
C ASN A 12 -1.51 -1.72 3.48
N LYS A 13 -1.56 -3.05 3.43
CA LYS A 13 -2.70 -3.87 3.86
C LYS A 13 -3.93 -3.89 2.97
N THR A 14 -3.90 -3.30 1.79
CA THR A 14 -4.93 -3.49 0.74
C THR A 14 -4.68 -4.71 -0.16
N GLY A 15 -3.61 -5.47 0.10
CA GLY A 15 -3.22 -6.64 -0.71
C GLY A 15 -2.20 -6.31 -1.80
N THR A 16 -1.30 -5.40 -1.47
CA THR A 16 -0.16 -5.00 -2.29
C THR A 16 0.82 -6.17 -2.52
N THR A 17 1.01 -7.04 -1.52
CA THR A 17 1.75 -8.31 -1.68
C THR A 17 1.11 -9.28 -2.69
N THR A 18 -0.22 -9.38 -2.69
CA THR A 18 -0.95 -10.15 -3.72
C THR A 18 -0.69 -9.56 -5.11
N LEU A 19 -0.76 -8.23 -5.27
CA LEU A 19 -0.41 -7.57 -6.53
C LEU A 19 1.02 -7.91 -6.98
N ALA A 20 2.01 -7.79 -6.09
CA ALA A 20 3.40 -8.14 -6.39
C ALA A 20 3.53 -9.60 -6.86
N ARG A 21 2.83 -10.53 -6.19
CA ARG A 21 2.84 -11.95 -6.56
C ARG A 21 2.19 -12.19 -7.91
N CYS A 22 1.07 -11.53 -8.21
CA CYS A 22 0.43 -11.61 -9.52
C CYS A 22 1.37 -11.13 -10.62
N LEU A 23 2.00 -9.98 -10.44
CA LEU A 23 2.94 -9.40 -11.41
C LEU A 23 4.16 -10.31 -11.64
N ALA A 24 4.68 -10.93 -10.57
CA ALA A 24 5.75 -11.92 -10.68
C ALA A 24 5.32 -13.15 -11.49
N ILE A 25 4.11 -13.69 -11.24
CA ILE A 25 3.55 -14.82 -12.01
C ILE A 25 3.37 -14.45 -13.48
N LEU A 26 2.92 -13.22 -13.76
CA LEU A 26 2.82 -12.69 -15.11
C LEU A 26 4.19 -12.41 -15.75
N GLY A 27 5.31 -12.59 -15.04
CA GLY A 27 6.65 -12.43 -15.60
C GLY A 27 7.19 -11.00 -15.60
N TYR A 28 6.56 -10.07 -14.86
CA TYR A 28 7.17 -8.78 -14.57
C TYR A 28 8.37 -8.98 -13.63
N GLN A 29 9.44 -8.23 -13.87
CA GLN A 29 10.72 -8.35 -13.15
C GLN A 29 11.09 -7.04 -12.45
N ARG A 30 12.17 -7.06 -11.68
CA ARG A 30 12.67 -5.89 -10.92
C ARG A 30 11.60 -5.31 -9.98
N PRO A 31 11.14 -6.11 -8.99
CA PRO A 31 10.20 -5.63 -7.98
C PRO A 31 10.80 -4.51 -7.15
N LEU A 32 9.97 -3.56 -6.78
CA LEU A 32 10.30 -2.54 -5.80
C LEU A 32 9.16 -2.43 -4.77
N SER A 33 9.32 -3.14 -3.65
CA SER A 33 8.35 -3.15 -2.54
C SER A 33 8.64 -2.00 -1.56
N CYS A 34 8.09 -2.07 -0.35
CA CYS A 34 8.28 -1.10 0.73
C CYS A 34 9.77 -0.72 0.93
N ARG A 35 10.10 0.56 0.71
CA ARG A 35 11.45 1.13 0.88
C ARG A 35 11.46 2.22 1.95
N PRO A 36 11.86 1.90 3.20
CA PRO A 36 11.88 2.87 4.31
C PRO A 36 12.77 4.09 4.05
N ASP A 37 13.90 3.88 3.37
CA ASP A 37 14.86 4.91 3.00
C ASP A 37 14.26 5.90 1.97
N LEU A 38 13.54 5.39 0.97
CA LEU A 38 12.83 6.21 -0.02
C LEU A 38 11.63 6.94 0.60
N LEU A 39 10.90 6.29 1.51
CA LEU A 39 9.85 6.96 2.28
C LEU A 39 10.41 8.09 3.13
N ALA A 40 11.55 7.87 3.79
CA ALA A 40 12.21 8.92 4.56
C ALA A 40 12.69 10.07 3.66
N ALA A 41 13.21 9.78 2.46
CA ALA A 41 13.58 10.78 1.46
C ALA A 41 12.37 11.62 1.03
N TYR A 42 11.26 10.97 0.65
CA TYR A 42 10.00 11.63 0.33
C TYR A 42 9.52 12.54 1.46
N ARG A 43 9.58 12.07 2.71
CA ARG A 43 9.20 12.87 3.89
C ARG A 43 10.08 14.09 4.14
N ARG A 44 11.31 14.12 3.59
CA ARG A 44 12.19 15.30 3.57
C ARG A 44 12.00 16.19 2.34
N GLY A 45 10.99 15.92 1.51
CA GLY A 45 10.74 16.63 0.25
C GLY A 45 11.66 16.21 -0.90
N GLN A 46 12.36 15.08 -0.78
CA GLN A 46 13.27 14.58 -1.81
C GLN A 46 12.52 13.60 -2.71
N ILE A 47 12.04 14.10 -3.86
CA ILE A 47 11.20 13.36 -4.81
C ILE A 47 12.03 12.51 -5.78
N GLU A 48 13.08 13.09 -6.36
CA GLU A 48 13.91 12.44 -7.40
C GLU A 48 14.47 11.07 -7.01
N PRO A 49 15.00 10.84 -5.78
CA PRO A 49 15.50 9.51 -5.42
C PRO A 49 14.44 8.41 -5.52
N VAL A 50 13.17 8.75 -5.33
CA VAL A 50 12.08 7.80 -5.47
C VAL A 50 11.75 7.57 -6.94
N LEU A 51 11.67 8.64 -7.75
CA LEU A 51 11.38 8.54 -9.18
C LEU A 51 12.48 7.78 -9.94
N ASP A 52 13.75 8.01 -9.60
CA ASP A 52 14.90 7.27 -10.16
C ASP A 52 14.80 5.78 -9.85
N ALA A 53 14.49 5.43 -8.59
CA ALA A 53 14.29 4.03 -8.21
C ALA A 53 13.12 3.38 -8.96
N ILE A 54 12.07 4.15 -9.26
CA ILE A 54 10.94 3.68 -10.06
C ILE A 54 11.35 3.50 -11.52
N GLU A 55 12.19 4.37 -12.11
CA GLU A 55 12.63 4.25 -13.51
C GLU A 55 13.26 2.86 -13.79
N ASP A 56 14.07 2.37 -12.86
CA ASP A 56 14.76 1.08 -12.95
C ASP A 56 13.90 -0.15 -12.63
N CYS A 57 12.71 0.03 -12.04
CA CYS A 57 11.84 -1.08 -11.65
C CYS A 57 10.89 -1.52 -12.77
N GLY A 58 10.43 -2.78 -12.76
CA GLY A 58 9.33 -3.22 -13.63
C GLY A 58 7.97 -3.05 -12.95
N TYR A 59 7.94 -3.13 -11.62
CA TYR A 59 6.76 -2.76 -10.84
C TYR A 59 7.14 -2.32 -9.44
N CYS A 60 6.28 -1.50 -8.83
CA CYS A 60 6.43 -1.11 -7.44
C CYS A 60 5.10 -1.18 -6.67
N GLU A 61 5.16 -1.40 -5.37
CA GLU A 61 4.01 -1.39 -4.46
C GLU A 61 4.43 -1.10 -3.02
N ASP A 62 3.45 -0.76 -2.18
CA ASP A 62 3.68 -0.33 -0.79
C ASP A 62 4.50 0.98 -0.72
N TRP A 63 5.04 1.34 0.44
CA TRP A 63 5.65 2.67 0.62
C TRP A 63 6.92 2.91 -0.21
N PRO A 64 7.13 4.13 -0.74
CA PRO A 64 6.30 5.35 -0.59
C PRO A 64 5.26 5.58 -1.69
N TYR A 65 5.18 4.71 -2.70
CA TYR A 65 4.56 4.99 -4.00
C TYR A 65 3.12 5.51 -3.96
N PRO A 66 2.23 5.01 -3.06
CA PRO A 66 0.89 5.58 -2.91
C PRO A 66 0.89 7.07 -2.63
N LEU A 67 1.85 7.60 -1.87
CA LEU A 67 1.89 9.04 -1.52
C LEU A 67 2.38 9.93 -2.68
N MET A 68 2.90 9.32 -3.74
CA MET A 68 3.58 10.01 -4.85
C MET A 68 2.86 9.84 -6.17
N TYR A 69 1.58 9.47 -6.16
CA TYR A 69 0.82 9.15 -7.37
C TYR A 69 0.80 10.31 -8.39
N ARG A 70 0.92 11.57 -7.95
CA ARG A 70 0.92 12.74 -8.82
C ARG A 70 2.25 12.88 -9.54
N GLU A 71 3.35 12.86 -8.78
CA GLU A 71 4.72 12.97 -9.27
C GLU A 71 5.09 11.79 -10.17
N ILE A 72 4.68 10.58 -9.78
CA ILE A 72 4.85 9.38 -10.59
C ILE A 72 4.07 9.52 -11.90
N PHE A 73 2.82 9.98 -11.86
CA PHE A 73 2.04 10.18 -13.09
C PHE A 73 2.67 11.23 -14.01
N GLU A 74 3.17 12.33 -13.46
CA GLU A 74 3.84 13.38 -14.24
C GLU A 74 5.13 12.87 -14.91
N ARG A 75 5.87 11.97 -14.25
CA ARG A 75 7.08 11.37 -14.81
C ARG A 75 6.80 10.29 -15.84
N PHE A 76 5.85 9.39 -15.56
CA PHE A 76 5.68 8.15 -16.32
C PHE A 76 4.48 8.18 -17.27
N GLY A 77 3.44 8.95 -16.97
CA GLY A 77 2.27 9.09 -17.83
C GLY A 77 1.70 7.74 -18.28
N ASP A 78 1.51 7.60 -19.59
CA ASP A 78 1.01 6.42 -20.29
C ASP A 78 2.04 5.28 -20.45
N ARG A 79 3.33 5.53 -20.15
CA ARG A 79 4.39 4.50 -20.09
C ARG A 79 4.21 3.55 -18.91
N ALA A 80 3.30 3.87 -17.99
CA ALA A 80 2.96 3.04 -16.84
C ALA A 80 1.46 2.68 -16.81
N ARG A 81 1.16 1.66 -16.02
CA ARG A 81 -0.19 1.29 -15.60
C ARG A 81 -0.26 1.41 -14.08
N TYR A 82 -1.37 1.93 -13.58
CA TYR A 82 -1.53 2.25 -12.17
C TYR A 82 -2.61 1.36 -11.57
N VAL A 83 -2.33 0.74 -10.43
CA VAL A 83 -3.25 -0.19 -9.75
C VAL A 83 -3.51 0.29 -8.34
N LEU A 84 -4.71 0.82 -8.09
CA LEU A 84 -5.21 1.15 -6.78
C LEU A 84 -5.85 -0.09 -6.15
N THR A 85 -5.07 -0.81 -5.34
CA THR A 85 -5.60 -1.88 -4.50
C THR A 85 -6.29 -1.28 -3.28
N ARG A 86 -7.51 -1.73 -3.00
CA ARG A 86 -8.31 -1.33 -1.83
C ARG A 86 -8.92 -2.57 -1.16
N ARG A 87 -9.49 -2.37 0.02
CA ARG A 87 -10.40 -3.32 0.68
C ARG A 87 -11.84 -2.95 0.36
N ARG A 88 -12.74 -3.92 0.51
CA ARG A 88 -14.17 -3.74 0.32
C ARG A 88 -14.73 -2.55 1.12
N ASP A 89 -14.21 -2.35 2.33
CA ASP A 89 -14.55 -1.22 3.19
C ASP A 89 -13.34 -0.79 4.05
N ALA A 90 -13.38 0.44 4.57
CA ALA A 90 -12.31 1.03 5.36
C ALA A 90 -12.12 0.34 6.72
N GLY A 91 -13.18 -0.22 7.30
CA GLY A 91 -13.11 -0.98 8.56
C GLY A 91 -12.25 -2.23 8.42
N ARG A 92 -12.48 -3.04 7.37
CA ARG A 92 -11.66 -4.21 7.04
C ARG A 92 -10.19 -3.86 6.82
N TRP A 93 -9.93 -2.72 6.18
CA TRP A 93 -8.56 -2.24 6.03
C TRP A 93 -7.93 -1.90 7.39
N LEU A 94 -8.64 -1.16 8.25
CA LEU A 94 -8.15 -0.79 9.57
C LEU A 94 -7.88 -2.03 10.44
N ASP A 95 -8.77 -3.02 10.43
CA ASP A 95 -8.57 -4.28 11.16
C ASP A 95 -7.35 -5.05 10.67
N SER A 96 -7.13 -5.07 9.35
CA SER A 96 -5.93 -5.65 8.74
C SER A 96 -4.66 -4.90 9.16
N LEU A 97 -4.73 -3.56 9.24
CA LEU A 97 -3.64 -2.71 9.72
C LEU A 97 -3.34 -2.93 11.20
N LYS A 98 -4.36 -3.02 12.06
CA LYS A 98 -4.21 -3.32 13.49
C LYS A 98 -3.57 -4.69 13.71
N ARG A 99 -4.08 -5.74 13.05
CA ARG A 99 -3.51 -7.11 13.14
C ARG A 99 -2.07 -7.17 12.67
N HIS A 100 -1.74 -6.42 11.62
CA HIS A 100 -0.36 -6.30 11.15
C HIS A 100 0.52 -5.54 12.14
N ALA A 101 -0.01 -4.47 12.74
CA ALA A 101 0.69 -3.64 13.71
C ALA A 101 1.16 -4.41 14.94
N LEU A 102 0.33 -5.35 15.42
CA LEU A 102 0.68 -6.21 16.55
C LEU A 102 1.77 -7.24 16.21
N ARG A 103 2.05 -7.49 14.92
CA ARG A 103 3.02 -8.51 14.47
C ARG A 103 4.34 -7.95 13.97
N THR A 104 4.41 -6.65 13.75
CA THR A 104 5.62 -5.98 13.25
C THR A 104 6.23 -5.12 14.33
N ASN A 105 7.55 -5.18 14.47
CA ASN A 105 8.27 -4.28 15.36
C ASN A 105 8.10 -2.81 14.88
N PRO A 106 7.54 -1.90 15.72
CA PRO A 106 7.34 -0.49 15.37
C PRO A 106 8.65 0.29 15.14
N ASP A 107 9.78 -0.19 15.68
CA ASP A 107 11.09 0.44 15.50
C ASP A 107 11.76 0.04 14.17
N ARG A 108 11.20 -0.96 13.47
CA ARG A 108 11.74 -1.52 12.22
C ARG A 108 10.72 -1.54 11.09
N ASN A 109 9.71 -0.67 11.14
CA ASN A 109 8.72 -0.56 10.07
C ASN A 109 8.46 0.89 9.67
N CYS A 110 7.77 1.07 8.54
CA CYS A 110 7.48 2.38 7.98
C CYS A 110 6.29 3.10 8.62
N ARG A 111 5.56 2.48 9.57
CA ARG A 111 4.23 2.95 9.98
C ARG A 111 4.26 4.35 10.58
N ARG A 112 5.21 4.65 11.47
CA ARG A 112 5.34 6.00 12.03
C ARG A 112 5.66 7.03 10.95
N LEU A 113 6.54 6.71 10.00
CA LEU A 113 6.84 7.60 8.87
C LEU A 113 5.66 7.75 7.90
N ALA A 114 4.88 6.69 7.69
CA ALA A 114 3.77 6.67 6.75
C ALA A 114 2.52 7.36 7.32
N TYR A 115 2.20 7.13 8.59
CA TYR A 115 0.94 7.53 9.22
C TYR A 115 1.10 8.49 10.38
N GLY A 116 2.31 8.69 10.91
CA GLY A 116 2.55 9.48 12.13
C GLY A 116 2.39 8.70 13.43
N TYR A 117 2.01 7.41 13.37
CA TYR A 117 1.72 6.59 14.56
C TYR A 117 2.43 5.23 14.52
N ASP A 118 2.78 4.72 15.70
CA ASP A 118 3.32 3.36 15.85
C ASP A 118 2.26 2.29 15.76
N TYR A 119 1.04 2.64 16.18
CA TYR A 119 -0.11 1.76 16.17
C TYR A 119 -1.32 2.56 15.68
N PRO A 120 -2.28 1.92 15.00
CA PRO A 120 -3.54 2.58 14.67
C PRO A 120 -4.41 2.88 15.91
N HIS A 121 -4.15 2.19 17.03
CA HIS A 121 -4.91 2.28 18.28
C HIS A 121 -4.87 3.70 18.87
N GLY A 122 -6.06 4.29 19.08
CA GLY A 122 -6.23 5.67 19.53
C GLY A 122 -6.23 6.71 18.41
N ALA A 123 -5.89 6.30 17.19
CA ALA A 123 -5.82 7.15 16.00
C ALA A 123 -6.67 6.58 14.85
N GLU A 124 -7.67 5.75 15.14
CA GLU A 124 -8.48 5.05 14.14
C GLU A 124 -9.15 6.02 13.18
N ALA A 125 -9.76 7.09 13.70
CA ALA A 125 -10.43 8.09 12.88
C ALA A 125 -9.47 8.81 11.93
N HIS A 126 -8.20 9.03 12.35
CA HIS A 126 -7.18 9.58 11.46
C HIS A 126 -6.84 8.60 10.33
N HIS A 127 -6.61 7.33 10.65
CA HIS A 127 -6.27 6.30 9.67
C HIS A 127 -7.41 6.09 8.65
N LEU A 128 -8.66 6.01 9.12
CA LEU A 128 -9.84 5.87 8.26
C LEU A 128 -9.97 7.05 7.30
N ARG A 129 -9.88 8.28 7.81
CA ARG A 129 -9.92 9.49 6.97
C ARG A 129 -8.81 9.48 5.92
N LEU A 130 -7.57 9.17 6.31
CA LEU A 130 -6.44 9.10 5.40
C LEU A 130 -6.67 8.05 4.30
N TYR A 131 -7.17 6.86 4.65
CA TYR A 131 -7.46 5.80 3.70
C TYR A 131 -8.55 6.18 2.70
N GLU A 132 -9.69 6.69 3.18
CA GLU A 132 -10.80 7.10 2.33
C GLU A 132 -10.44 8.29 1.45
N GLN A 133 -9.73 9.26 2.01
CA GLN A 133 -9.24 10.43 1.28
C GLN A 133 -8.25 10.02 0.18
N HIS A 134 -7.26 9.18 0.49
CA HIS A 134 -6.30 8.68 -0.48
C HIS A 134 -6.99 7.98 -1.66
N ASN A 135 -7.88 7.03 -1.38
CA ASN A 135 -8.57 6.29 -2.44
C ASN A 135 -9.39 7.22 -3.35
N ARG A 136 -10.14 8.16 -2.75
CA ARG A 136 -10.94 9.14 -3.49
C ARG A 136 -10.04 10.05 -4.34
N GLU A 137 -8.99 10.61 -3.75
CA GLU A 137 -8.13 11.59 -4.41
C GLU A 137 -7.32 10.98 -5.56
N VAL A 138 -6.91 9.71 -5.47
CA VAL A 138 -6.26 9.01 -6.59
C VAL A 138 -7.24 8.89 -7.76
N VAL A 139 -8.46 8.42 -7.52
CA VAL A 139 -9.48 8.27 -8.60
C VAL A 139 -9.78 9.63 -9.24
N GLU A 140 -10.13 10.63 -8.43
CA GLU A 140 -10.42 11.99 -8.90
C GLU A 140 -9.24 12.64 -9.65
N PHE A 141 -8.01 12.30 -9.29
CA PHE A 141 -6.83 12.78 -10.00
C PHE A 141 -6.75 12.19 -11.42
N PHE A 142 -6.89 10.88 -11.56
CA PHE A 142 -6.84 10.23 -12.88
C PHE A 142 -8.02 10.65 -13.76
N GLU A 143 -9.20 10.88 -13.19
CA GLU A 143 -10.36 11.42 -13.91
C GLU A 143 -10.09 12.83 -14.43
N ARG A 144 -9.62 13.75 -13.57
CA ARG A 144 -9.31 15.14 -13.97
C ARG A 144 -8.20 15.22 -15.02
N ARG A 145 -7.27 14.27 -15.02
CA ARG A 145 -6.20 14.18 -16.04
C ARG A 145 -6.67 13.54 -17.36
N GLY A 146 -7.93 13.08 -17.47
CA GLY A 146 -8.40 12.34 -18.65
C GLY A 146 -7.75 10.96 -18.79
N ALA A 147 -7.20 10.43 -17.70
CA ALA A 147 -6.33 9.26 -17.67
C ALA A 147 -6.95 8.05 -16.99
N ARG A 148 -8.29 8.01 -16.81
CA ARG A 148 -9.00 6.92 -16.10
C ARG A 148 -8.72 5.53 -16.66
N HIS A 149 -8.41 5.43 -17.96
CA HIS A 149 -8.04 4.19 -18.65
C HIS A 149 -6.65 3.66 -18.25
N LEU A 150 -5.82 4.46 -17.58
CA LEU A 150 -4.52 4.05 -17.03
C LEU A 150 -4.62 3.59 -15.57
N LEU A 151 -5.80 3.67 -14.94
CA LEU A 151 -6.01 3.30 -13.54
C LEU A 151 -6.93 2.08 -13.44
N LEU A 152 -6.45 1.04 -12.77
CA LEU A 152 -7.27 -0.08 -12.31
C LEU A 152 -7.54 0.07 -10.82
N GLU A 153 -8.80 0.00 -10.44
CA GLU A 153 -9.21 -0.13 -9.04
C GLU A 153 -9.63 -1.57 -8.79
N VAL A 154 -9.10 -2.19 -7.74
CA VAL A 154 -9.36 -3.60 -7.43
C VAL A 154 -9.41 -3.83 -5.93
N SER A 155 -10.24 -4.78 -5.53
CA SER A 155 -10.39 -5.29 -4.18
C SER A 155 -10.35 -6.81 -4.21
N TRP A 156 -9.23 -7.39 -3.79
CA TRP A 156 -9.04 -8.86 -3.80
C TRP A 156 -9.97 -9.63 -2.85
N ASP A 157 -10.73 -8.91 -2.02
CA ASP A 157 -11.77 -9.43 -1.14
C ASP A 157 -13.20 -9.09 -1.62
N ALA A 158 -13.36 -8.62 -2.87
CA ALA A 158 -14.64 -8.32 -3.51
C ALA A 158 -14.72 -8.87 -4.96
N ASP A 159 -14.20 -10.07 -5.16
CA ASP A 159 -14.29 -10.88 -6.39
C ASP A 159 -13.38 -10.44 -7.56
N ASP A 160 -12.55 -9.41 -7.38
CA ASP A 160 -11.49 -9.10 -8.34
C ASP A 160 -10.40 -10.18 -8.34
N GLY A 161 -9.85 -10.46 -9.52
CA GLY A 161 -8.84 -11.50 -9.72
C GLY A 161 -8.10 -11.36 -11.05
N TRP A 162 -7.71 -12.49 -11.63
CA TRP A 162 -6.98 -12.50 -12.90
C TRP A 162 -7.72 -11.78 -14.02
N GLN A 163 -9.03 -11.97 -14.14
CA GLN A 163 -9.84 -11.34 -15.20
C GLN A 163 -9.67 -9.82 -15.22
N ALA A 164 -9.79 -9.16 -14.07
CA ALA A 164 -9.67 -7.71 -13.96
C ALA A 164 -8.23 -7.25 -14.23
N LEU A 165 -7.25 -7.89 -13.57
CA LEU A 165 -5.85 -7.50 -13.68
C LEU A 165 -5.28 -7.74 -15.10
N CYS A 166 -5.46 -8.94 -15.64
CA CYS A 166 -4.97 -9.32 -16.96
C CYS A 166 -5.70 -8.53 -18.07
N GLY A 167 -7.02 -8.36 -17.96
CA GLY A 167 -7.79 -7.56 -18.91
C GLY A 167 -7.32 -6.10 -18.97
N PHE A 168 -7.00 -5.51 -17.82
CA PHE A 168 -6.46 -4.15 -17.75
C PHE A 168 -5.01 -4.05 -18.26
N LEU A 169 -4.16 -5.02 -17.96
CA LEU A 169 -2.76 -5.03 -18.40
C LEU A 169 -2.60 -5.48 -19.87
N GLY A 170 -3.64 -6.04 -20.48
CA GLY A 170 -3.58 -6.61 -21.83
C GLY A 170 -2.81 -7.94 -21.88
N GLU A 171 -2.86 -8.70 -20.78
CA GLU A 171 -2.10 -9.93 -20.60
C GLU A 171 -3.00 -11.16 -20.70
N PRO A 172 -2.48 -12.33 -21.14
CA PRO A 172 -3.23 -13.57 -21.03
C PRO A 172 -3.41 -13.95 -19.56
N ILE A 173 -4.54 -14.58 -19.24
CA ILE A 173 -4.78 -15.15 -17.91
C ILE A 173 -3.85 -16.36 -17.75
N PRO A 174 -3.02 -16.41 -16.70
CA PRO A 174 -2.12 -17.53 -16.48
C PRO A 174 -2.89 -18.77 -16.02
N ASP A 175 -2.36 -19.95 -16.35
CA ASP A 175 -2.83 -21.23 -15.78
C ASP A 175 -2.29 -21.40 -14.35
N ALA A 176 -2.77 -20.55 -13.44
CA ALA A 176 -2.39 -20.54 -12.04
C ALA A 176 -3.54 -19.99 -11.18
N ALA A 177 -3.73 -20.55 -9.97
CA ALA A 177 -4.68 -20.01 -9.01
C ALA A 177 -4.32 -18.55 -8.64
N PHE A 178 -5.35 -17.71 -8.44
CA PHE A 178 -5.12 -16.33 -8.01
C PHE A 178 -4.48 -16.31 -6.62
N PRO A 179 -3.36 -15.59 -6.43
CA PRO A 179 -2.63 -15.64 -5.17
C PRO A 179 -3.37 -14.92 -4.05
N HIS A 180 -3.86 -15.69 -3.08
CA HIS A 180 -4.32 -15.15 -1.80
C HIS A 180 -3.21 -15.30 -0.77
N GLU A 181 -2.45 -14.23 -0.53
CA GLU A 181 -1.49 -14.19 0.60
C GLU A 181 -2.25 -14.04 1.93
N ASN A 182 -2.96 -15.11 2.31
CA ASN A 182 -3.45 -15.33 3.66
C ASN A 182 -2.40 -16.15 4.40
N LYS A 183 -1.49 -15.47 5.11
CA LYS A 183 -0.65 -16.15 6.09
C LYS A 183 -1.58 -16.60 7.22
N GLY A 184 -1.73 -17.92 7.38
CA GLY A 184 -2.34 -18.50 8.58
C GLY A 184 -1.74 -17.83 9.81
N GLU A 185 -2.60 -17.38 10.72
CA GLU A 185 -2.17 -16.51 11.81
C GLU A 185 -1.37 -17.32 12.84
N VAL A 186 -0.04 -17.27 12.74
CA VAL A 186 0.85 -17.72 13.81
C VAL A 186 0.53 -16.88 15.06
N PRO A 187 0.30 -17.50 16.24
CA PRO A 187 0.09 -16.79 17.49
C PRO A 187 1.23 -15.81 17.78
N ILE A 188 0.90 -14.63 18.31
CA ILE A 188 1.90 -13.64 18.70
C ILE A 188 2.54 -14.13 20.01
N PRO A 189 3.88 -14.19 20.13
CA PRO A 189 4.51 -14.59 21.38
C PRO A 189 4.08 -13.68 22.55
N ALA A 190 3.77 -14.26 23.71
CA ALA A 190 3.22 -13.54 24.86
C ALA A 190 4.04 -12.30 25.29
N HIS A 191 5.38 -12.37 25.17
CA HIS A 191 6.25 -11.24 25.48
C HIS A 191 6.08 -10.07 24.49
N ILE A 192 5.84 -10.35 23.20
CA ILE A 192 5.54 -9.34 22.18
C ILE A 192 4.15 -8.76 22.42
N GLU A 193 3.17 -9.58 22.79
CA GLU A 193 1.84 -9.08 23.15
C GLU A 193 1.86 -8.13 24.34
N ALA A 194 2.60 -8.49 25.40
CA ALA A 194 2.75 -7.66 26.59
C ALA A 194 3.41 -6.31 26.23
N GLU A 195 4.47 -6.34 25.42
CA GLU A 195 5.15 -5.12 24.96
C GLU A 195 4.27 -4.26 24.05
N ASN A 196 3.51 -4.87 23.13
CA ASN A 196 2.53 -4.16 22.31
C ASN A 196 1.47 -3.46 23.19
N ARG A 197 0.92 -4.16 24.18
CA ARG A 197 -0.05 -3.57 25.13
C ARG A 197 0.53 -2.36 25.84
N ARG A 198 1.77 -2.46 26.33
CA ARG A 198 2.48 -1.35 26.97
C ARG A 198 2.66 -0.16 26.01
N ARG A 199 3.17 -0.39 24.80
CA ARG A 199 3.40 0.69 23.82
C ARG A 199 2.11 1.36 23.36
N ILE A 200 1.04 0.58 23.20
CA ILE A 200 -0.29 1.11 22.87
C ILE A 200 -0.81 1.97 24.03
N ALA A 201 -0.72 1.53 25.28
CA ALA A 201 -1.11 2.32 26.44
C ALA A 201 -0.37 3.67 26.49
N LEU A 202 0.96 3.66 26.33
CA LEU A 202 1.77 4.88 26.26
C LEU A 202 1.36 5.79 25.09
N GLN A 203 0.98 5.24 23.94
CA GLN A 203 0.47 6.03 22.84
C GLN A 203 -0.87 6.68 23.18
N LEU A 204 -1.79 5.92 23.80
CA LEU A 204 -3.10 6.44 24.21
C LEU A 204 -2.97 7.56 25.23
N GLU A 205 -2.06 7.43 26.21
CA GLU A 205 -1.74 8.48 27.18
C GLU A 205 -1.26 9.77 26.49
N ARG A 206 -0.40 9.67 25.46
CA ARG A 206 0.05 10.84 24.68
C ARG A 206 -1.05 11.48 23.83
N LEU A 207 -2.05 10.70 23.43
CA LEU A 207 -3.18 11.17 22.62
C LEU A 207 -4.35 11.66 23.46
N ALA A 208 -4.34 11.38 24.77
CA ALA A 208 -5.30 11.96 25.68
C ALA A 208 -5.21 13.49 25.57
N PRO A 209 -6.34 14.19 25.42
CA PRO A 209 -6.32 15.65 25.46
C PRO A 209 -5.68 16.08 26.77
N ALA A 210 -4.71 16.98 26.72
CA ALA A 210 -4.20 17.62 27.92
C ALA A 210 -5.41 18.23 28.64
N ASP A 211 -5.65 17.82 29.89
CA ASP A 211 -6.75 18.34 30.70
C ASP A 211 -6.76 19.88 30.58
N LYS A 212 -7.88 20.40 30.08
CA LYS A 212 -8.15 21.83 29.98
C LYS A 212 -8.48 22.40 31.35
#